data_AF-A0A9D9Q481-F1
#
_entry.id   AF-A0A9D9Q481-F1
#
_cell.length_a   1.000
_cell.length_b   1.000
_cell.length_c   1.000
_cell.angle_alpha   90.00
_cell.angle_beta   90.00
_cell.angle_gamma   90.00
#
_symmetry.space_group_name_H-M   'P 1'
#
loop_
_entity.id
_entity.type
_entity.pdbx_description
1 polymer ?
#
loop_
_entity_poly.entity_id
_entity_poly.type
_entity_poly.pdbx_seq_one_letter_code
_entity_poly.pdbx_strand_id
1 'polypeptide(L)'
;MEYKVIPDGENTVIYSGYYEDTEAICDLTVPEGFVEISENAFRDFENLKTVSLPRSLKRIGSSAFSGCKNLKSVRFSFGLEEILDEAFSSCPSLTEAIIPDSVKRIGEGAFEGCASLTRLKLSESLVMIGASAFAFCFNLTSVTVPDSCVLVEFSAFSSCFSLEEVKLSDNMGLIDTSTFEGCRSLKVVDMPTKLVKIGERAFKGCSSLVSLILPSRCEVIGFDAFADCSSLRRIAIPRGMREIEELEVFGGCDSLAEISYGGDREGWEYLTRGKSLTVERSDLSHFSPKIYFMDLKI
;
A
#
# COMPACT_ATOMS: atom_id res chain seq x y z
N MET A 1 33.30 22.58 11.44
CA MET A 1 32.13 21.86 10.93
C MET A 1 31.16 22.90 10.44
N GLU A 2 31.21 23.25 9.17
CA GLU A 2 30.21 24.13 8.56
C GLU A 2 29.66 23.40 7.35
N TYR A 3 28.49 22.80 7.52
CA TYR A 3 27.64 22.50 6.38
C TYR A 3 27.11 23.86 5.92
N LYS A 4 27.40 24.23 4.67
CA LYS A 4 26.80 25.44 4.11
C LYS A 4 25.45 25.03 3.55
N VAL A 5 24.42 25.10 4.40
CA VAL A 5 23.06 25.21 3.88
C VAL A 5 23.04 26.51 3.10
N ILE A 6 22.92 26.44 1.78
CA ILE A 6 22.83 27.64 0.96
C ILE A 6 21.36 28.01 0.92
N PRO A 7 20.93 29.10 1.58
CA PRO A 7 19.57 29.58 1.44
C PRO A 7 19.49 30.25 0.07
N ASP A 8 18.71 29.69 -0.86
CA ASP A 8 18.46 30.31 -2.17
C ASP A 8 17.39 31.42 -2.11
N GLY A 9 17.47 32.28 -1.10
CA GLY A 9 16.47 33.34 -0.87
C GLY A 9 15.09 32.85 -0.38
N GLU A 10 14.76 31.56 -0.50
CA GLU A 10 13.48 30.95 -0.09
C GLU A 10 13.55 30.05 1.17
N ASN A 11 14.65 30.06 1.94
CA ASN A 11 14.88 29.14 3.07
C ASN A 11 14.81 27.64 2.67
N THR A 12 15.25 27.32 1.46
CA THR A 12 15.41 25.94 0.95
C THR A 12 16.77 25.38 1.34
N VAL A 13 16.82 24.12 1.77
CA VAL A 13 18.08 23.38 1.94
C VAL A 13 18.51 22.88 0.56
N ILE A 14 19.46 23.57 -0.07
CA ILE A 14 20.15 23.09 -1.28
C ILE A 14 21.52 22.60 -0.86
N TYR A 15 21.83 21.33 -1.17
CA TYR A 15 23.18 20.81 -1.08
C TYR A 15 23.85 20.92 -2.45
N SER A 16 24.69 21.94 -2.62
CA SER A 16 25.61 22.02 -3.76
C SER A 16 27.04 22.01 -3.23
N GLY A 17 27.59 20.81 -3.02
CA GLY A 17 28.96 20.66 -2.55
C GLY A 17 29.57 19.34 -3.01
N TYR A 18 30.41 19.41 -4.05
CA TYR A 18 31.49 18.43 -4.20
C TYR A 18 32.37 18.53 -2.96
N TYR A 19 32.38 17.50 -2.10
CA TYR A 19 33.32 17.42 -0.99
C TYR A 19 33.92 16.02 -0.90
N GLU A 20 35.24 16.02 -0.72
CA GLU A 20 36.14 14.86 -0.64
C GLU A 20 35.99 14.05 0.67
N ASP A 21 35.02 14.36 1.52
CA ASP A 21 34.92 13.81 2.89
C ASP A 21 33.46 13.64 3.38
N THR A 22 32.55 13.19 2.49
CA THR A 22 31.16 12.83 2.83
C THR A 22 31.06 11.58 3.73
N GLU A 23 32.21 10.99 4.11
CA GLU A 23 32.32 9.80 4.96
C GLU A 23 32.01 10.05 6.45
N ALA A 24 31.94 11.31 6.91
CA ALA A 24 31.84 11.62 8.34
C ALA A 24 30.43 11.95 8.87
N ILE A 25 29.47 12.34 8.03
CA ILE A 25 28.15 12.78 8.53
C ILE A 25 27.23 11.58 8.74
N CYS A 26 27.00 11.26 10.01
CA CYS A 26 26.08 10.19 10.41
C CYS A 26 24.72 10.71 10.92
N ASP A 27 24.63 11.96 11.37
CA ASP A 27 23.39 12.51 11.93
C ASP A 27 23.15 13.93 11.36
N LEU A 28 21.99 14.14 10.74
CA LEU A 28 21.59 15.43 10.18
C LEU A 28 20.57 16.11 11.11
N THR A 29 20.86 17.36 11.51
CA THR A 29 19.89 18.24 12.14
C THR A 29 19.71 19.48 11.28
N VAL A 30 18.51 19.65 10.72
CA VAL A 30 18.18 20.81 9.90
C VAL A 30 17.76 21.97 10.83
N PRO A 31 18.37 23.18 10.74
CA PRO A 31 18.05 24.29 11.63
C PRO A 31 16.62 24.83 11.48
N GLU A 32 16.09 25.50 12.51
CA GLU A 32 14.83 26.25 12.37
C GLU A 32 14.93 27.36 11.32
N GLY A 33 13.79 27.69 10.71
CA GLY A 33 13.68 28.68 9.64
C GLY A 33 13.66 28.07 8.23
N PHE A 34 14.22 26.86 8.06
CA PHE A 34 14.15 26.12 6.80
C PHE A 34 12.75 25.55 6.57
N VAL A 35 12.23 25.77 5.36
CA VAL A 35 10.85 25.38 4.98
C VAL A 35 10.82 24.16 4.06
N GLU A 36 11.93 23.84 3.41
CA GLU A 36 11.99 22.76 2.42
C GLU A 36 13.36 22.07 2.38
N ILE A 37 13.35 20.75 2.17
CA ILE A 37 14.51 19.99 1.69
C ILE A 37 14.37 19.86 0.18
N SER A 38 15.34 20.34 -0.60
CA SER A 38 15.24 20.32 -2.05
C SER A 38 15.26 18.91 -2.63
N GLU A 39 14.85 18.80 -3.89
CA GLU A 39 15.02 17.60 -4.69
C GLU A 39 16.47 17.10 -4.63
N ASN A 40 16.67 15.79 -4.50
CA ASN A 40 17.96 15.11 -4.44
C ASN A 40 18.96 15.61 -3.37
N ALA A 41 18.55 16.43 -2.38
CA ALA A 41 19.48 17.12 -1.48
C ALA A 41 20.48 16.21 -0.73
N PHE A 42 20.05 15.01 -0.36
CA PHE A 42 20.84 13.98 0.33
C PHE A 42 20.73 12.62 -0.39
N ARG A 43 20.51 12.62 -1.69
CA ARG A 43 20.46 11.39 -2.48
C ARG A 43 21.78 10.61 -2.37
N ASP A 44 21.68 9.30 -2.18
CA ASP A 44 22.79 8.35 -2.02
C ASP A 44 23.76 8.72 -0.88
N PHE A 45 23.30 9.48 0.11
CA PHE A 45 24.12 9.86 1.27
C PHE A 45 24.20 8.69 2.26
N GLU A 46 24.95 7.65 1.89
CA GLU A 46 24.93 6.35 2.54
C GLU A 46 25.32 6.38 4.02
N ASN A 47 26.11 7.35 4.49
CA ASN A 47 26.56 7.42 5.89
C ASN A 47 25.50 7.94 6.86
N LEU A 48 24.44 8.56 6.35
CA LEU A 48 23.38 9.16 7.16
C LEU A 48 22.61 8.07 7.91
N LYS A 49 22.50 8.22 9.24
CA LYS A 49 21.81 7.29 10.15
C LYS A 49 20.57 7.90 10.77
N THR A 50 20.59 9.19 11.08
CA THR A 50 19.42 9.89 11.62
C THR A 50 19.22 11.26 10.97
N VAL A 51 17.96 11.66 10.86
CA VAL A 51 17.55 13.00 10.38
C VAL A 51 16.60 13.61 11.39
N SER A 52 16.84 14.87 11.78
CA SER A 52 15.93 15.68 12.60
C SER A 52 15.51 16.92 11.83
N LEU A 53 14.20 17.03 11.54
CA LEU A 53 13.61 18.11 10.76
C LEU A 53 13.00 19.19 11.69
N PRO A 54 13.17 20.49 11.38
CA PRO A 54 12.71 21.60 12.21
C PRO A 54 11.21 21.81 12.08
N ARG A 55 10.59 22.50 13.04
CA ARG A 55 9.13 22.78 13.02
C ARG A 55 8.70 23.63 11.83
N SER A 56 9.59 24.49 11.34
CA SER A 56 9.35 25.31 10.14
C SER A 56 9.25 24.51 8.84
N LEU A 57 9.74 23.26 8.80
CA LEU A 57 9.79 22.48 7.56
C LEU A 57 8.38 22.08 7.11
N LYS A 58 8.09 22.38 5.84
CA LYS A 58 6.81 22.14 5.16
C LYS A 58 6.89 21.05 4.11
N ARG A 59 8.02 20.90 3.42
CA ARG A 59 8.14 19.95 2.30
C ARG A 59 9.46 19.18 2.32
N ILE A 60 9.39 17.92 1.90
CA ILE A 60 10.56 17.10 1.55
C ILE A 60 10.48 16.83 0.06
N GLY A 61 11.46 17.34 -0.68
CA GLY A 61 11.53 17.27 -2.13
C GLY A 61 11.72 15.86 -2.68
N SER A 62 11.50 15.69 -3.98
CA SER A 62 11.58 14.37 -4.60
C SER A 62 12.99 13.81 -4.49
N SER A 63 13.11 12.51 -4.24
CA SER A 63 14.39 11.82 -4.07
C SER A 63 15.32 12.43 -3.00
N ALA A 64 14.83 13.29 -2.10
CA ALA A 64 15.64 14.08 -1.17
C ALA A 64 16.58 13.23 -0.30
N PHE A 65 16.15 12.05 0.14
CA PHE A 65 16.94 11.08 0.90
C PHE A 65 17.00 9.71 0.20
N SER A 66 16.69 9.65 -1.10
CA SER A 66 16.71 8.39 -1.86
C SER A 66 18.08 7.73 -1.78
N GLY A 67 18.14 6.42 -1.55
CA GLY A 67 19.40 5.67 -1.47
C GLY A 67 20.21 5.88 -0.18
N CYS A 68 19.67 6.53 0.86
CA CYS A 68 20.33 6.64 2.17
C CYS A 68 20.35 5.29 2.91
N LYS A 69 21.25 4.38 2.52
CA LYS A 69 21.25 2.96 2.94
C LYS A 69 21.32 2.73 4.44
N ASN A 70 21.99 3.61 5.20
CA ASN A 70 22.12 3.49 6.65
C ASN A 70 21.10 4.33 7.45
N LEU A 71 20.17 5.03 6.79
CA LEU A 71 19.19 5.89 7.47
C LEU A 71 18.21 5.03 8.26
N LYS A 72 18.24 5.14 9.59
CA LYS A 72 17.44 4.32 10.53
C LYS A 72 16.20 5.01 11.07
N SER A 73 16.25 6.34 11.21
CA SER A 73 15.19 7.13 11.83
C SER A 73 15.14 8.54 11.26
N VAL A 74 13.93 9.03 11.04
CA VAL A 74 13.62 10.41 10.65
C VAL A 74 12.65 10.96 11.68
N ARG A 75 13.03 12.07 12.32
CA ARG A 75 12.12 12.85 13.15
C ARG A 75 11.46 13.91 12.29
N PHE A 76 10.24 13.62 11.85
CA PHE A 76 9.45 14.53 11.03
C PHE A 76 9.00 15.77 11.80
N SER A 77 8.80 16.87 11.05
CA SER A 77 8.23 18.11 11.56
C SER A 77 6.71 18.00 11.74
N PHE A 78 6.17 18.47 12.87
CA PHE A 78 4.72 18.60 13.06
C PHE A 78 4.04 19.56 12.06
N GLY A 79 4.82 20.39 11.37
CA GLY A 79 4.33 21.32 10.34
C GLY A 79 4.46 20.79 8.92
N LEU A 80 4.95 19.56 8.73
CA LEU A 80 5.20 18.96 7.41
C LEU A 80 3.89 18.73 6.65
N GLU A 81 3.80 19.20 5.43
CA GLU A 81 2.57 19.14 4.62
C GLU A 81 2.67 18.08 3.52
N GLU A 82 3.87 17.90 2.94
CA GLU A 82 4.09 17.03 1.78
C GLU A 82 5.41 16.25 1.88
N ILE A 83 5.33 14.96 1.51
CA ILE A 83 6.48 14.10 1.23
C ILE A 83 6.37 13.75 -0.25
N LEU A 84 7.29 14.28 -1.07
CA LEU A 84 7.23 14.10 -2.52
C LEU A 84 7.82 12.75 -2.97
N ASP A 85 7.81 12.55 -4.28
CA ASP A 85 8.12 11.27 -4.92
C ASP A 85 9.53 10.78 -4.57
N GLU A 86 9.67 9.50 -4.27
CA GLU A 86 10.92 8.83 -3.93
C GLU A 86 11.70 9.44 -2.75
N ALA A 87 11.09 10.33 -1.95
CA ALA A 87 11.78 11.10 -0.92
C ALA A 87 12.67 10.26 0.01
N PHE A 88 12.27 9.03 0.33
CA PHE A 88 13.02 8.04 1.10
C PHE A 88 13.12 6.69 0.38
N SER A 89 13.02 6.67 -0.95
CA SER A 89 13.16 5.43 -1.72
C SER A 89 14.51 4.77 -1.45
N SER A 90 14.55 3.44 -1.45
CA SER A 90 15.76 2.65 -1.23
C SER A 90 16.52 3.00 0.05
N CYS A 91 15.78 3.28 1.14
CA CYS A 91 16.31 3.41 2.50
C CYS A 91 16.10 2.11 3.32
N PRO A 92 16.82 1.01 3.03
CA PRO A 92 16.55 -0.32 3.58
C PRO A 92 16.73 -0.42 5.09
N SER A 93 17.45 0.51 5.73
CA SER A 93 17.65 0.54 7.19
C SER A 93 16.57 1.29 7.96
N LEU A 94 15.64 1.99 7.28
CA LEU A 94 14.63 2.80 7.94
C LEU A 94 13.64 1.89 8.66
N THR A 95 13.54 2.04 9.98
CA THR A 95 12.74 1.11 10.82
C THR A 95 11.37 1.64 11.19
N GLU A 96 11.20 2.97 11.18
CA GLU A 96 9.96 3.66 11.52
C GLU A 96 9.71 4.86 10.60
N ALA A 97 8.44 5.08 10.30
CA ALA A 97 7.94 6.27 9.62
C ALA A 97 6.66 6.72 10.34
N ILE A 98 6.80 7.70 11.24
CA ILE A 98 5.69 8.30 11.97
C ILE A 98 5.30 9.59 11.27
N ILE A 99 4.38 9.48 10.31
CA ILE A 99 3.96 10.59 9.46
C ILE A 99 3.10 11.57 10.28
N PRO A 100 3.46 12.87 10.35
CA PRO A 100 2.70 13.87 11.10
C PRO A 100 1.31 14.11 10.52
N ASP A 101 0.32 14.37 11.38
CA ASP A 101 -1.09 14.55 10.99
C ASP A 101 -1.36 15.77 10.08
N SER A 102 -0.36 16.62 9.85
CA SER A 102 -0.39 17.73 8.88
C SER A 102 -0.13 17.29 7.44
N VAL A 103 0.44 16.10 7.23
CA VAL A 103 0.77 15.59 5.89
C VAL A 103 -0.49 15.18 5.18
N LYS A 104 -0.69 15.70 3.97
CA LYS A 104 -1.88 15.39 3.13
C LYS A 104 -1.57 14.40 2.02
N ARG A 105 -0.31 14.30 1.61
CA ARG A 105 0.11 13.50 0.45
C ARG A 105 1.45 12.82 0.73
N ILE A 106 1.54 11.55 0.33
CA ILE A 106 2.78 10.79 0.21
C ILE A 106 2.94 10.46 -1.27
N GLY A 107 4.05 10.89 -1.86
CA GLY A 107 4.34 10.78 -3.29
C GLY A 107 4.60 9.36 -3.77
N GLU A 108 4.76 9.23 -5.09
CA GLU A 108 5.11 7.97 -5.76
C GLU A 108 6.44 7.44 -5.24
N GLY A 109 6.51 6.16 -4.87
CA GLY A 109 7.74 5.52 -4.39
C GLY A 109 8.36 6.14 -3.13
N ALA A 110 7.66 7.01 -2.40
CA ALA A 110 8.24 7.82 -1.33
C ALA A 110 8.99 7.02 -0.24
N PHE A 111 8.56 5.80 0.05
CA PHE A 111 9.20 4.84 0.97
C PHE A 111 9.41 3.48 0.30
N GLU A 112 9.50 3.43 -1.04
CA GLU A 112 9.77 2.20 -1.78
C GLU A 112 11.10 1.59 -1.32
N GLY A 113 11.13 0.28 -1.08
CA GLY A 113 12.36 -0.40 -0.68
C GLY A 113 12.86 -0.05 0.72
N CYS A 114 12.04 0.57 1.57
CA CYS A 114 12.29 0.67 3.02
C CYS A 114 12.12 -0.70 3.70
N ALA A 115 12.96 -1.67 3.34
CA ALA A 115 12.83 -3.08 3.66
C ALA A 115 12.74 -3.40 5.17
N SER A 116 13.36 -2.58 6.03
CA SER A 116 13.32 -2.75 7.50
C SER A 116 12.17 -2.02 8.19
N LEU A 117 11.29 -1.34 7.44
CA LEU A 117 10.20 -0.56 8.01
C LEU A 117 9.20 -1.49 8.70
N THR A 118 9.05 -1.34 10.02
CA THR A 118 8.14 -2.16 10.84
C THR A 118 7.04 -1.33 11.49
N ARG A 119 7.32 -0.06 11.79
CA ARG A 119 6.37 0.88 12.41
C ARG A 119 6.02 1.98 11.43
N LEU A 120 4.82 1.90 10.87
CA LEU A 120 4.23 2.96 10.06
C LEU A 120 3.03 3.55 10.81
N LYS A 121 3.04 4.87 11.01
CA LYS A 121 1.84 5.63 11.37
C LYS A 121 1.57 6.62 10.23
N LEU A 122 0.41 6.51 9.61
CA LEU A 122 -0.05 7.47 8.61
C LEU A 122 -0.69 8.69 9.29
N SER A 123 -0.72 9.80 8.56
CA SER A 123 -1.35 11.06 8.98
C SER A 123 -2.87 10.93 9.02
N GLU A 124 -3.54 11.35 10.09
CA GLU A 124 -5.03 11.37 10.14
C GLU A 124 -5.67 12.37 9.15
N SER A 125 -4.89 13.25 8.51
CA SER A 125 -5.34 14.14 7.45
C SER A 125 -4.89 13.69 6.05
N LEU A 126 -4.33 12.49 5.93
CA LEU A 126 -3.80 11.97 4.67
C LEU A 126 -4.92 11.82 3.65
N VAL A 127 -4.75 12.40 2.47
CA VAL A 127 -5.74 12.33 1.38
C VAL A 127 -5.34 11.28 0.34
N MET A 128 -4.03 11.09 0.13
CA MET A 128 -3.49 10.28 -0.96
C MET A 128 -2.19 9.56 -0.58
N ILE A 129 -2.10 8.28 -0.99
CA ILE A 129 -0.88 7.48 -1.03
C ILE A 129 -0.55 7.22 -2.50
N GLY A 130 0.60 7.70 -2.95
CA GLY A 130 1.04 7.59 -4.34
C GLY A 130 1.42 6.17 -4.74
N ALA A 131 1.60 5.99 -6.05
CA ALA A 131 1.96 4.69 -6.63
C ALA A 131 3.23 4.13 -6.01
N SER A 132 3.26 2.84 -5.73
CA SER A 132 4.42 2.15 -5.12
C SER A 132 4.98 2.78 -3.82
N ALA A 133 4.25 3.68 -3.15
CA ALA A 133 4.79 4.49 -2.06
C ALA A 133 5.42 3.69 -0.92
N PHE A 134 4.93 2.48 -0.65
CA PHE A 134 5.46 1.54 0.34
C PHE A 134 5.78 0.17 -0.28
N ALA A 135 5.98 0.10 -1.60
CA ALA A 135 6.37 -1.15 -2.26
C ALA A 135 7.69 -1.67 -1.67
N PHE A 136 7.83 -3.00 -1.58
CA PHE A 136 9.02 -3.67 -1.04
C PHE A 136 9.38 -3.31 0.42
N CYS A 137 8.42 -2.80 1.21
CA CYS A 137 8.55 -2.70 2.67
C CYS A 137 8.40 -4.09 3.32
N PHE A 138 9.41 -4.96 3.13
CA PHE A 138 9.34 -6.39 3.43
C PHE A 138 8.94 -6.74 4.87
N ASN A 139 9.31 -5.89 5.84
CA ASN A 139 9.05 -6.11 7.27
C ASN A 139 7.83 -5.36 7.82
N LEU A 140 7.07 -4.67 6.98
CA LEU A 140 5.87 -3.95 7.43
C LEU A 140 4.77 -4.96 7.77
N THR A 141 4.25 -4.92 8.99
CA THR A 141 3.31 -5.95 9.49
C THR A 141 1.85 -5.53 9.51
N SER A 142 1.57 -4.24 9.61
CA SER A 142 0.20 -3.73 9.63
C SER A 142 0.10 -2.33 9.01
N VAL A 143 -1.01 -2.05 8.33
CA VAL A 143 -1.33 -0.72 7.82
C VAL A 143 -2.75 -0.34 8.23
N THR A 144 -2.93 0.88 8.74
CA THR A 144 -4.25 1.50 8.91
C THR A 144 -4.30 2.75 8.06
N VAL A 145 -5.06 2.69 6.96
CA VAL A 145 -5.32 3.82 6.08
C VAL A 145 -6.44 4.66 6.72
N PRO A 146 -6.20 5.95 7.02
CA PRO A 146 -7.18 6.80 7.69
C PRO A 146 -8.35 7.12 6.77
N ASP A 147 -9.55 7.32 7.33
CA ASP A 147 -10.77 7.60 6.56
C ASP A 147 -10.69 8.89 5.72
N SER A 148 -9.78 9.81 6.04
CA SER A 148 -9.49 10.99 5.20
C SER A 148 -8.89 10.62 3.84
N CYS A 149 -8.29 9.44 3.72
CA CYS A 149 -7.60 9.00 2.52
C CYS A 149 -8.61 8.43 1.54
N VAL A 150 -8.68 9.03 0.36
CA VAL A 150 -9.64 8.66 -0.69
C VAL A 150 -9.00 7.95 -1.86
N LEU A 151 -7.66 7.99 -1.96
CA LEU A 151 -6.90 7.38 -3.04
C LEU A 151 -5.64 6.69 -2.50
N VAL A 152 -5.53 5.40 -2.81
CA VAL A 152 -4.31 4.60 -2.70
C VAL A 152 -4.03 4.09 -4.11
N GLU A 153 -2.96 4.57 -4.71
CA GLU A 153 -2.64 4.28 -6.12
C GLU A 153 -2.03 2.87 -6.30
N PHE A 154 -1.83 2.50 -7.56
CA PHE A 154 -1.34 1.18 -7.95
C PHE A 154 -0.03 0.80 -7.24
N SER A 155 0.08 -0.48 -6.89
CA SER A 155 1.27 -1.07 -6.24
C SER A 155 1.69 -0.45 -4.91
N ALA A 156 0.90 0.44 -4.29
CA ALA A 156 1.32 1.21 -3.10
C ALA A 156 1.88 0.36 -1.96
N PHE A 157 1.41 -0.87 -1.78
CA PHE A 157 1.90 -1.82 -0.76
C PHE A 157 2.38 -3.14 -1.38
N SER A 158 2.75 -3.16 -2.65
CA SER A 158 3.20 -4.36 -3.34
C SER A 158 4.45 -4.95 -2.67
N SER A 159 4.51 -6.28 -2.58
CA SER A 159 5.60 -7.06 -2.00
C SER A 159 5.92 -6.71 -0.53
N CYS A 160 4.95 -6.22 0.25
CA CYS A 160 5.05 -6.16 1.71
C CYS A 160 4.89 -7.58 2.30
N PHE A 161 5.94 -8.41 2.19
CA PHE A 161 5.86 -9.85 2.49
C PHE A 161 5.39 -10.19 3.90
N SER A 162 5.67 -9.33 4.90
CA SER A 162 5.28 -9.52 6.29
C SER A 162 3.94 -8.86 6.67
N LEU A 163 3.25 -8.21 5.73
CA LEU A 163 2.02 -7.48 6.02
C LEU A 163 0.91 -8.48 6.37
N GLU A 164 0.42 -8.46 7.61
CA GLU A 164 -0.58 -9.40 8.12
C GLU A 164 -2.00 -8.83 8.16
N GLU A 165 -2.12 -7.52 8.42
CA GLU A 165 -3.39 -6.83 8.58
C GLU A 165 -3.38 -5.49 7.85
N VAL A 166 -4.43 -5.24 7.07
CA VAL A 166 -4.69 -3.93 6.46
C VAL A 166 -6.09 -3.48 6.83
N LYS A 167 -6.20 -2.23 7.30
CA LYS A 167 -7.46 -1.51 7.42
C LYS A 167 -7.52 -0.41 6.37
N LEU A 168 -8.51 -0.50 5.49
CA LEU A 168 -8.70 0.45 4.41
C LEU A 168 -9.70 1.54 4.81
N SER A 169 -9.53 2.74 4.27
CA SER A 169 -10.44 3.87 4.47
C SER A 169 -11.84 3.57 3.94
N ASP A 170 -12.87 3.80 4.73
CA ASP A 170 -14.26 3.59 4.31
C ASP A 170 -14.69 4.50 3.13
N ASN A 171 -13.88 5.50 2.80
CA ASN A 171 -14.14 6.46 1.74
C ASN A 171 -13.53 6.08 0.38
N MET A 172 -12.73 5.01 0.28
CA MET A 172 -12.19 4.59 -1.01
C MET A 172 -13.18 3.77 -1.83
N GLY A 173 -13.24 4.07 -3.14
CA GLY A 173 -14.07 3.35 -4.11
C GLY A 173 -13.30 2.31 -4.93
N LEU A 174 -11.97 2.29 -4.84
CA LEU A 174 -11.09 1.46 -5.65
C LEU A 174 -9.95 0.93 -4.77
N ILE A 175 -9.70 -0.37 -4.85
CA ILE A 175 -8.39 -0.95 -4.55
C ILE A 175 -7.72 -1.12 -5.90
N ASP A 176 -6.65 -0.37 -6.16
CA ASP A 176 -6.06 -0.22 -7.49
C ASP A 176 -5.23 -1.45 -7.90
N THR A 177 -4.69 -1.42 -9.12
CA THR A 177 -3.87 -2.48 -9.69
C THR A 177 -2.69 -2.81 -8.77
N SER A 178 -2.52 -4.09 -8.48
CA SER A 178 -1.39 -4.64 -7.70
C SER A 178 -1.19 -4.02 -6.30
N THR A 179 -2.15 -3.28 -5.73
CA THR A 179 -1.96 -2.54 -4.47
C THR A 179 -1.38 -3.40 -3.34
N PHE A 180 -1.82 -4.66 -3.21
CA PHE A 180 -1.32 -5.63 -2.24
C PHE A 180 -0.71 -6.87 -2.89
N GLU A 181 -0.28 -6.78 -4.16
CA GLU A 181 0.35 -7.91 -4.86
C GLU A 181 1.56 -8.43 -4.04
N GLY A 182 1.66 -9.74 -3.86
CA GLY A 182 2.74 -10.39 -3.14
C GLY A 182 2.73 -10.18 -1.63
N CYS A 183 1.67 -9.65 -1.01
CA CYS A 183 1.54 -9.57 0.46
C CYS A 183 1.28 -10.97 1.07
N ARG A 184 2.30 -11.83 1.04
CA ARG A 184 2.21 -13.26 1.35
C ARG A 184 1.69 -13.58 2.75
N SER A 185 1.89 -12.68 3.72
CA SER A 185 1.43 -12.86 5.10
C SER A 185 0.05 -12.27 5.38
N LEU A 186 -0.61 -11.65 4.40
CA LEU A 186 -1.85 -10.90 4.59
C LEU A 186 -3.00 -11.85 4.91
N LYS A 187 -3.57 -11.71 6.12
CA LYS A 187 -4.64 -12.57 6.65
C LYS A 187 -5.94 -11.80 6.82
N VAL A 188 -5.85 -10.54 7.22
CA VAL A 188 -7.00 -9.70 7.59
C VAL A 188 -7.01 -8.46 6.72
N VAL A 189 -8.11 -8.27 6.00
CA VAL A 189 -8.38 -7.07 5.22
C VAL A 189 -9.72 -6.51 5.70
N ASP A 190 -9.69 -5.34 6.35
CA ASP A 190 -10.89 -4.57 6.62
C ASP A 190 -11.27 -3.81 5.34
N MET A 191 -12.31 -4.30 4.67
CA MET A 191 -12.70 -3.84 3.34
C MET A 191 -13.50 -2.53 3.43
N PRO A 192 -13.25 -1.58 2.52
CA PRO A 192 -13.89 -0.28 2.58
C PRO A 192 -15.36 -0.40 2.18
N THR A 193 -16.28 0.15 2.98
CA THR A 193 -17.72 0.00 2.77
C THR A 193 -18.21 0.62 1.46
N LYS A 194 -17.48 1.59 0.90
CA LYS A 194 -17.76 2.25 -0.39
C LYS A 194 -17.03 1.64 -1.58
N LEU A 195 -16.33 0.51 -1.40
CA LEU A 195 -15.62 -0.16 -2.50
C LEU A 195 -16.55 -0.44 -3.67
N VAL A 196 -16.13 -0.04 -4.87
CA VAL A 196 -16.81 -0.31 -6.14
C VAL A 196 -16.01 -1.29 -6.98
N LYS A 197 -14.68 -1.14 -7.04
CA LYS A 197 -13.81 -1.98 -7.88
C LYS A 197 -12.58 -2.49 -7.12
N ILE A 198 -12.25 -3.75 -7.39
CA ILE A 198 -10.94 -4.35 -7.09
C ILE A 198 -10.17 -4.44 -8.41
N GLY A 199 -8.99 -3.85 -8.46
CA GLY A 199 -8.13 -3.75 -9.63
C GLY A 199 -7.44 -5.06 -10.01
N GLU A 200 -6.77 -5.02 -11.15
CA GLU A 200 -5.97 -6.15 -11.66
C GLU A 200 -4.88 -6.53 -10.65
N ARG A 201 -4.72 -7.82 -10.34
CA ARG A 201 -3.71 -8.35 -9.41
C ARG A 201 -3.72 -7.73 -8.00
N ALA A 202 -4.78 -7.02 -7.60
CA ALA A 202 -4.83 -6.24 -6.37
C ALA A 202 -4.40 -7.04 -5.12
N PHE A 203 -4.74 -8.32 -5.04
CA PHE A 203 -4.35 -9.25 -3.98
C PHE A 203 -3.57 -10.47 -4.50
N LYS A 204 -3.03 -10.42 -5.73
CA LYS A 204 -2.31 -11.56 -6.31
C LYS A 204 -1.19 -12.02 -5.36
N GLY A 205 -1.07 -13.31 -5.09
CA GLY A 205 -0.03 -13.87 -4.22
C GLY A 205 -0.21 -13.58 -2.73
N CYS A 206 -1.39 -13.13 -2.28
CA CYS A 206 -1.75 -13.05 -0.86
C CYS A 206 -2.00 -14.46 -0.29
N SER A 207 -0.95 -15.26 -0.21
CA SER A 207 -1.02 -16.70 0.06
C SER A 207 -1.44 -17.07 1.49
N SER A 208 -1.58 -16.10 2.41
CA SER A 208 -2.14 -16.32 3.76
C SER A 208 -3.59 -15.87 3.92
N LEU A 209 -4.21 -15.29 2.88
CA LEU A 209 -5.58 -14.82 2.94
C LEU A 209 -6.52 -16.03 2.95
N VAL A 210 -7.28 -16.24 4.03
CA VAL A 210 -8.11 -17.46 4.20
C VAL A 210 -9.55 -17.25 3.76
N SER A 211 -10.10 -16.07 4.04
CA SER A 211 -11.46 -15.75 3.66
C SER A 211 -11.67 -14.27 3.47
N LEU A 212 -12.55 -13.90 2.54
CA LEU A 212 -12.87 -12.52 2.26
C LEU A 212 -14.37 -12.33 2.03
N ILE A 213 -14.93 -11.26 2.57
CA ILE A 213 -16.30 -10.84 2.30
C ILE A 213 -16.21 -9.52 1.55
N LEU A 214 -16.64 -9.52 0.30
CA LEU A 214 -16.67 -8.30 -0.50
C LEU A 214 -17.85 -7.41 -0.06
N PRO A 215 -17.65 -6.09 0.10
CA PRO A 215 -18.69 -5.18 0.56
C PRO A 215 -19.82 -5.06 -0.46
N SER A 216 -21.01 -4.69 0.00
CA SER A 216 -22.25 -4.73 -0.79
C SER A 216 -22.25 -3.86 -2.05
N ARG A 217 -21.40 -2.83 -2.09
CA ARG A 217 -21.24 -1.90 -3.22
C ARG A 217 -20.23 -2.36 -4.26
N CYS A 218 -19.50 -3.45 -4.02
CA CYS A 218 -18.49 -3.93 -4.97
C CYS A 218 -19.17 -4.43 -6.25
N GLU A 219 -18.82 -3.85 -7.39
CA GLU A 219 -19.41 -4.12 -8.70
C GLU A 219 -18.43 -4.84 -9.65
N VAL A 220 -17.12 -4.66 -9.47
CA VAL A 220 -16.10 -5.17 -10.41
C VAL A 220 -14.93 -5.83 -9.67
N ILE A 221 -14.53 -7.02 -10.14
CA ILE A 221 -13.27 -7.69 -9.79
C ILE A 221 -12.41 -7.78 -11.05
N GLY A 222 -11.19 -7.23 -10.99
CA GLY A 222 -10.24 -7.21 -12.11
C GLY A 222 -9.52 -8.54 -12.35
N PHE A 223 -8.78 -8.60 -13.47
CA PHE A 223 -7.96 -9.75 -13.87
C PHE A 223 -6.98 -10.19 -12.78
N ASP A 224 -6.80 -11.50 -12.58
CA ASP A 224 -5.88 -12.08 -11.59
C ASP A 224 -6.01 -11.51 -10.15
N ALA A 225 -7.13 -10.84 -9.80
CA ALA A 225 -7.21 -10.03 -8.57
C ALA A 225 -6.89 -10.83 -7.31
N PHE A 226 -7.21 -12.12 -7.29
CA PHE A 226 -6.90 -13.07 -6.21
C PHE A 226 -6.04 -14.26 -6.69
N ALA A 227 -5.37 -14.15 -7.84
CA ALA A 227 -4.49 -15.23 -8.31
C ALA A 227 -3.42 -15.56 -7.26
N ASP A 228 -2.99 -16.81 -7.17
CA ASP A 228 -1.99 -17.32 -6.22
C ASP A 228 -2.32 -17.06 -4.73
N CYS A 229 -3.59 -16.78 -4.39
CA CYS A 229 -4.07 -16.78 -3.01
C CYS A 229 -4.29 -18.22 -2.52
N SER A 230 -3.21 -18.99 -2.40
CA SER A 230 -3.26 -20.45 -2.21
C SER A 230 -3.95 -20.93 -0.92
N SER A 231 -4.07 -20.07 0.11
CA SER A 231 -4.85 -20.37 1.33
C SER A 231 -6.30 -19.88 1.29
N LEU A 232 -6.72 -19.17 0.23
CA LEU A 232 -8.07 -18.61 0.13
C LEU A 232 -9.06 -19.76 0.04
N ARG A 233 -9.80 -19.98 1.13
CA ARG A 233 -10.77 -21.06 1.25
C ARG A 233 -12.18 -20.61 0.90
N ARG A 234 -12.52 -19.37 1.24
CA ARG A 234 -13.89 -18.85 1.06
C ARG A 234 -13.91 -17.40 0.60
N ILE A 235 -14.75 -17.09 -0.37
CA ILE A 235 -15.04 -15.71 -0.75
C ILE A 235 -16.55 -15.48 -0.91
N ALA A 236 -17.04 -14.38 -0.34
CA ALA A 236 -18.43 -13.95 -0.49
C ALA A 236 -18.53 -12.75 -1.43
N ILE A 237 -19.24 -12.96 -2.54
CA ILE A 237 -19.48 -12.01 -3.62
C ILE A 237 -20.85 -11.35 -3.42
N PRO A 238 -20.97 -10.01 -3.38
CA PRO A 238 -22.23 -9.32 -3.13
C PRO A 238 -23.18 -9.44 -4.31
N ARG A 239 -24.48 -9.24 -4.04
CA ARG A 239 -25.53 -9.15 -5.07
C ARG A 239 -25.23 -8.10 -6.15
N GLY A 240 -24.58 -7.00 -5.77
CA GLY A 240 -24.27 -5.87 -6.66
C GLY A 240 -23.19 -6.15 -7.70
N MET A 241 -22.55 -7.32 -7.67
CA MET A 241 -21.48 -7.68 -8.61
C MET A 241 -22.00 -7.67 -10.05
N ARG A 242 -21.33 -6.89 -10.91
CA ARG A 242 -21.66 -6.73 -12.33
C ARG A 242 -20.64 -7.40 -13.23
N GLU A 243 -19.38 -7.42 -12.81
CA GLU A 243 -18.28 -7.92 -13.63
C GLU A 243 -17.21 -8.62 -12.80
N ILE A 244 -16.73 -9.74 -13.33
CA ILE A 244 -15.55 -10.48 -12.86
C ILE A 244 -14.67 -10.64 -14.10
N GLU A 245 -13.72 -9.74 -14.31
CA GLU A 245 -12.87 -9.68 -15.51
C GLU A 245 -12.03 -10.98 -15.61
N GLU A 246 -12.00 -11.66 -16.77
CA GLU A 246 -11.40 -13.00 -16.88
C GLU A 246 -9.99 -13.02 -17.49
N LEU A 247 -9.04 -13.39 -16.64
CA LEU A 247 -8.07 -14.49 -16.76
C LEU A 247 -7.72 -14.81 -15.29
N GLU A 248 -7.85 -16.08 -14.91
CA GLU A 248 -7.37 -16.62 -13.63
C GLU A 248 -7.61 -15.77 -12.35
N VAL A 249 -8.79 -15.13 -12.19
CA VAL A 249 -9.13 -14.35 -10.97
C VAL A 249 -8.83 -15.11 -9.68
N PHE A 250 -9.03 -16.43 -9.70
CA PHE A 250 -8.70 -17.37 -8.63
C PHE A 250 -7.70 -18.46 -9.07
N GLY A 251 -6.91 -18.24 -10.13
CA GLY A 251 -5.86 -19.17 -10.53
C GLY A 251 -4.87 -19.38 -9.39
N GLY A 252 -4.40 -20.61 -9.16
CA GLY A 252 -3.50 -20.93 -8.04
C GLY A 252 -4.14 -20.80 -6.64
N CYS A 253 -5.47 -20.62 -6.52
CA CYS A 253 -6.18 -20.66 -5.25
C CYS A 253 -6.47 -22.10 -4.80
N ASP A 254 -5.44 -22.92 -4.61
CA ASP A 254 -5.56 -24.38 -4.42
C ASP A 254 -6.45 -24.82 -3.25
N SER A 255 -6.68 -23.94 -2.26
CA SER A 255 -7.54 -24.21 -1.10
C SER A 255 -9.00 -23.75 -1.26
N LEU A 256 -9.37 -23.13 -2.38
CA LEU A 256 -10.68 -22.50 -2.57
C LEU A 256 -11.77 -23.56 -2.61
N ALA A 257 -12.58 -23.57 -1.55
CA ALA A 257 -13.64 -24.55 -1.34
C ALA A 257 -15.04 -23.94 -1.49
N GLU A 258 -15.16 -22.60 -1.37
CA GLU A 258 -16.48 -21.95 -1.35
C GLU A 258 -16.43 -20.57 -2.00
N ILE A 259 -17.26 -20.39 -3.03
CA ILE A 259 -17.68 -19.06 -3.48
C ILE A 259 -19.17 -18.93 -3.19
N SER A 260 -19.54 -17.94 -2.38
CA SER A 260 -20.95 -17.59 -2.17
C SER A 260 -21.30 -16.33 -2.95
N TYR A 261 -22.48 -16.31 -3.56
CA TYR A 261 -23.00 -15.15 -4.28
C TYR A 261 -24.31 -14.68 -3.64
N GLY A 262 -24.37 -13.39 -3.31
CA GLY A 262 -25.54 -12.77 -2.67
C GLY A 262 -26.69 -12.46 -3.62
N GLY A 263 -26.53 -12.69 -4.93
CA GLY A 263 -27.59 -12.54 -5.93
C GLY A 263 -28.35 -13.84 -6.21
N ASP A 264 -29.03 -13.88 -7.34
CA ASP A 264 -29.74 -15.08 -7.81
C ASP A 264 -28.86 -15.93 -8.75
N ARG A 265 -29.38 -17.09 -9.10
CA ARG A 265 -28.67 -18.04 -9.96
C ARG A 265 -28.44 -17.50 -11.38
N GLU A 266 -29.40 -16.78 -11.95
CA GLU A 266 -29.27 -16.21 -13.29
C GLU A 266 -28.17 -15.15 -13.34
N GLY A 267 -28.09 -14.30 -12.31
CA GLY A 267 -26.99 -13.34 -12.12
C GLY A 267 -25.63 -14.03 -12.05
N TRP A 268 -25.52 -15.14 -11.31
CA TRP A 268 -24.28 -15.90 -11.24
C TRP A 268 -23.89 -16.53 -12.58
N GLU A 269 -24.84 -17.18 -13.26
CA GLU A 269 -24.62 -17.80 -14.57
C GLU A 269 -24.22 -16.75 -15.62
N TYR A 270 -24.77 -15.53 -15.54
CA TYR A 270 -24.33 -14.39 -16.37
C TYR A 270 -22.90 -13.96 -16.05
N LEU A 271 -22.59 -13.77 -14.75
CA LEU A 271 -21.26 -13.35 -14.29
C LEU A 271 -20.16 -14.35 -14.66
N THR A 272 -20.47 -15.64 -14.69
CA THR A 272 -19.51 -16.73 -14.93
C THR A 272 -19.58 -17.30 -16.35
N ARG A 273 -20.44 -16.76 -17.21
CA ARG A 273 -20.64 -17.28 -18.57
C ARG A 273 -19.34 -17.25 -19.37
N GLY A 274 -18.92 -18.44 -19.83
CA GLY A 274 -17.71 -18.60 -20.64
C GLY A 274 -16.41 -18.60 -19.84
N LYS A 275 -16.51 -18.56 -18.49
CA LYS A 275 -15.34 -18.49 -17.60
C LYS A 275 -14.99 -19.83 -16.98
N SER A 276 -13.72 -20.01 -16.58
CA SER A 276 -13.26 -21.22 -15.87
C SER A 276 -13.87 -21.42 -14.46
N LEU A 277 -14.72 -20.50 -14.01
CA LEU A 277 -15.48 -20.58 -12.75
C LEU A 277 -16.75 -21.41 -12.92
N THR A 278 -16.63 -22.60 -13.51
CA THR A 278 -17.77 -23.48 -13.79
C THR A 278 -18.23 -24.22 -12.54
N VAL A 279 -19.54 -24.17 -12.30
CA VAL A 279 -20.25 -24.81 -11.17
C VAL A 279 -20.40 -26.32 -11.40
N GLU A 280 -19.87 -27.17 -10.53
CA GLU A 280 -20.35 -28.57 -10.42
C GLU A 280 -21.56 -28.63 -9.47
N ARG A 281 -22.60 -29.38 -9.87
CA ARG A 281 -23.80 -29.60 -9.04
C ARG A 281 -23.42 -30.37 -7.77
N SER A 282 -23.28 -29.70 -6.62
CA SER A 282 -23.34 -30.38 -5.33
C SER A 282 -24.77 -30.36 -4.79
N ASP A 283 -25.16 -31.49 -4.18
CA ASP A 283 -26.51 -31.81 -3.71
C ASP A 283 -27.00 -30.79 -2.66
N LEU A 284 -27.96 -29.94 -3.06
CA LEU A 284 -28.49 -28.83 -2.27
C LEU A 284 -29.53 -29.26 -1.21
N SER A 285 -29.60 -30.54 -0.85
CA SER A 285 -30.67 -31.09 0.00
C SER A 285 -30.51 -30.86 1.51
N HIS A 286 -29.39 -30.30 1.99
CA HIS A 286 -29.13 -30.21 3.43
C HIS A 286 -28.95 -28.83 4.07
N PHE A 287 -29.02 -27.71 3.34
CA PHE A 287 -28.75 -26.41 3.96
C PHE A 287 -29.72 -25.30 3.50
N SER A 288 -30.19 -24.52 4.48
CA SER A 288 -31.31 -23.56 4.46
C SER A 288 -31.25 -22.45 3.39
N PRO A 289 -32.38 -21.79 3.06
CA PRO A 289 -32.53 -21.06 1.81
C PRO A 289 -31.84 -19.69 1.84
N LYS A 290 -31.09 -19.37 0.78
CA LYS A 290 -30.43 -18.09 0.39
C LYS A 290 -28.91 -18.00 0.50
N ILE A 291 -28.20 -19.12 0.53
CA ILE A 291 -26.74 -19.13 0.31
C ILE A 291 -26.44 -20.26 -0.68
N TYR A 292 -26.01 -19.90 -1.89
CA TYR A 292 -25.58 -20.87 -2.88
C TYR A 292 -24.14 -21.26 -2.56
N PHE A 293 -23.95 -22.52 -2.14
CA PHE A 293 -22.63 -23.13 -1.94
C PHE A 293 -22.22 -23.83 -3.22
N MET A 294 -20.95 -23.72 -3.61
CA MET A 294 -20.42 -24.39 -4.79
C MET A 294 -19.03 -24.94 -4.47
N ASP A 295 -18.89 -26.26 -4.54
CA ASP A 295 -17.60 -26.94 -4.57
C ASP A 295 -16.98 -26.73 -5.95
N LEU A 296 -15.80 -26.13 -6.02
CA LEU A 296 -15.05 -25.97 -7.26
C LEU A 296 -14.04 -27.11 -7.41
N LYS A 297 -13.90 -27.65 -8.63
CA LYS A 297 -12.64 -28.27 -9.06
C LYS A 297 -11.85 -27.18 -9.78
N ILE A 298 -10.71 -26.83 -9.19
CA ILE A 298 -9.63 -26.10 -9.86
C ILE A 298 -8.82 -27.13 -10.65
#